data_AF-A0A965QE54-F1
#
_entry.id   AF-A0A965QE54-F1
#
_cell.length_a   1.000
_cell.length_b   1.000
_cell.length_c   1.000
_cell.angle_alpha   90.00
_cell.angle_beta   90.00
_cell.angle_gamma   90.00
#
_symmetry.space_group_name_H-M   'P 1'
#
loop_
_entity.id
_entity.type
_entity.pdbx_description
1 polymer ?
#
loop_
_entity_poly.entity_id
_entity_poly.type
_entity_poly.pdbx_seq_one_letter_code
_entity_poly.pdbx_strand_id
1 'polypeptide(L)'
;AAPAAPAAGRIVGRVIDAATGQGITDVAIQIVGTTTGGMSGLEGRFTLSGVTAGTVTLQARRIGFAPKTVTGIFVEPGKTVEQNISLAQAAAQLSAQMVTAAAERGSVSEALDAQRTATGVVSAVTAEQIAKSPDGDAAQAVKRVSGVTVQDGKYVFVRGLGERYTTSSLNGARVPSPEPEKRVVPLDMFPAGLLQSITTSKTFTPDLQGDFSGALVDIKTKEFPARRAFTLQLGSGYAAGATGSQVTSATATGGEELAMVNHGRDLPTIIRNLGSFKNINLNQGDMNILVGSLRNSWTPTVRTAAPRLAPIPRTTRFAPWPIAAPPAVPRSRWIASPVARSARACCGAGWRT
;
A
#
# COMPACT_ATOMS: atom_id res chain seq x y z
N ALA A 1 49.73 -8.78 -61.88
CA ALA A 1 48.77 -7.67 -62.07
C ALA A 1 47.94 -7.57 -60.79
N ALA A 2 47.97 -6.43 -60.11
CA ALA A 2 47.09 -6.19 -58.96
C ALA A 2 45.64 -6.05 -59.47
N PRO A 3 44.63 -6.70 -58.86
CA PRO A 3 43.26 -6.52 -59.27
C PRO A 3 42.83 -5.06 -59.04
N ALA A 4 42.23 -4.45 -60.06
CA ALA A 4 41.70 -3.09 -59.98
C ALA A 4 40.67 -3.00 -58.85
N ALA A 5 40.85 -2.04 -57.94
CA ALA A 5 39.86 -1.76 -56.90
C ALA A 5 38.51 -1.46 -57.56
N PRO A 6 37.39 -2.04 -57.07
CA PRO A 6 36.07 -1.76 -57.63
C PRO A 6 35.82 -0.26 -57.56
N ALA A 7 35.41 0.34 -58.69
CA ALA A 7 35.18 1.77 -58.78
C ALA A 7 34.11 2.19 -57.77
N ALA A 8 34.54 2.84 -56.69
CA ALA A 8 33.65 3.28 -55.64
C ALA A 8 32.66 4.31 -56.18
N GLY A 9 31.38 4.13 -55.88
CA GLY A 9 30.33 5.09 -56.20
C GLY A 9 30.32 6.26 -55.23
N ARG A 10 29.58 7.30 -55.60
CA ARG A 10 29.38 8.50 -54.77
C ARG A 10 27.89 8.74 -54.58
N ILE A 11 27.48 9.08 -53.36
CA ILE A 11 26.12 9.54 -53.09
C ILE A 11 26.20 11.01 -52.67
N VAL A 12 25.40 11.83 -53.32
CA VAL A 12 25.24 13.25 -52.98
C VAL A 12 23.77 13.53 -52.70
N GLY A 13 23.48 14.55 -51.92
CA GLY A 13 22.09 14.91 -51.66
C GLY A 13 21.98 15.98 -50.60
N ARG A 14 20.73 16.28 -50.26
CA ARG A 14 20.37 17.26 -49.24
C ARG A 14 19.47 16.65 -48.19
N VAL A 15 19.75 16.94 -46.92
CA VAL A 15 18.86 16.66 -45.80
C VAL A 15 18.02 17.91 -45.52
N ILE A 16 16.70 17.77 -45.58
CA ILE A 16 15.75 18.86 -45.36
C ILE A 16 14.80 18.54 -44.21
N ASP A 17 14.32 19.58 -43.54
CA ASP A 17 13.20 19.48 -42.60
C ASP A 17 11.89 19.29 -43.38
N ALA A 18 11.11 18.27 -43.03
CA ALA A 18 9.83 17.98 -43.66
C ALA A 18 8.77 19.08 -43.43
N ALA A 19 8.89 19.86 -42.35
CA ALA A 19 7.94 20.91 -42.00
C ALA A 19 8.30 22.27 -42.62
N THR A 20 9.59 22.64 -42.59
CA THR A 20 10.05 23.98 -42.99
C THR A 20 10.73 24.00 -44.36
N GLY A 21 11.10 22.84 -44.92
CA GLY A 21 11.86 22.73 -46.16
C GLY A 21 13.31 23.22 -46.08
N GLN A 22 13.76 23.67 -44.89
CA GLN A 22 15.12 24.16 -44.69
C GLN A 22 16.13 23.01 -44.62
N GLY A 23 17.35 23.28 -45.09
CA GLY A 23 18.45 22.33 -44.98
C GLY A 23 18.88 22.13 -43.52
N ILE A 24 19.04 20.88 -43.10
CA ILE A 24 19.44 20.54 -41.73
C ILE A 24 20.95 20.26 -41.71
N THR A 25 21.73 21.08 -41.01
CA THR A 25 23.17 20.86 -40.76
C THR A 25 23.42 19.67 -39.81
N ASP A 26 24.64 19.18 -39.64
CA ASP A 26 25.04 18.22 -38.59
C ASP A 26 24.15 16.97 -38.44
N VAL A 27 23.55 16.51 -39.55
CA VAL A 27 22.85 15.22 -39.58
C VAL A 27 23.89 14.16 -39.86
N ALA A 28 23.96 13.14 -39.01
CA ALA A 28 24.80 11.97 -39.28
C ALA A 28 24.09 11.08 -40.31
N ILE A 29 24.68 10.94 -41.50
CA ILE A 29 24.22 10.02 -42.54
C ILE A 29 25.20 8.85 -42.61
N GLN A 30 24.70 7.64 -42.41
CA GLN A 30 25.50 6.42 -42.46
C GLN A 30 24.85 5.38 -43.36
N ILE A 31 25.67 4.61 -44.07
CA ILE A 31 25.21 3.42 -44.78
C ILE A 31 25.13 2.26 -43.78
N VAL A 32 23.92 1.74 -43.56
CA VAL A 32 23.65 0.65 -42.61
C VAL A 32 24.46 -0.59 -43.02
N GLY A 33 25.25 -1.12 -42.08
CA GLY A 33 26.13 -2.26 -42.32
C GLY A 33 27.57 -1.91 -42.73
N THR A 34 27.91 -0.62 -42.85
CA THR A 34 29.28 -0.17 -43.13
C THR A 34 29.72 0.95 -42.18
N THR A 35 31.03 1.22 -42.13
CA THR A 35 31.59 2.39 -41.44
C THR A 35 31.58 3.66 -42.31
N THR A 36 31.12 3.56 -43.56
CA THR A 36 31.04 4.68 -44.49
C THR A 36 29.85 5.58 -44.11
N GLY A 37 30.18 6.82 -43.75
CA GLY A 37 29.22 7.84 -43.35
C GLY A 37 29.78 9.24 -43.51
N GLY A 38 28.94 10.23 -43.30
CA GLY A 38 29.28 11.64 -43.42
C GLY A 38 28.26 12.51 -42.69
N MET A 39 28.61 13.77 -42.50
CA MET A 39 27.72 14.76 -41.90
C MET A 39 27.19 15.71 -42.97
N SER A 40 25.97 16.22 -42.77
CA SER A 40 25.45 17.31 -43.60
C SER A 40 26.07 18.65 -43.20
N GLY A 41 26.39 19.49 -44.19
CA GLY A 41 26.92 20.83 -43.97
C GLY A 41 25.85 21.89 -43.72
N LEU A 42 26.24 23.17 -43.73
CA LEU A 42 25.40 24.32 -43.34
C LEU A 42 24.07 24.45 -44.13
N GLU A 43 24.05 24.02 -45.40
CA GLU A 43 22.83 24.01 -46.22
C GLU A 43 22.11 22.64 -46.24
N GLY A 44 22.52 21.69 -45.41
CA GLY A 44 22.02 20.32 -45.39
C GLY A 44 22.58 19.42 -46.49
N ARG A 45 23.52 19.89 -47.31
CA ARG A 45 24.16 19.07 -48.35
C ARG A 45 25.11 18.06 -47.72
N PHE A 46 25.12 16.84 -48.25
CA PHE A 46 26.05 15.79 -47.83
C PHE A 46 26.66 15.09 -49.05
N THR A 47 27.86 14.55 -48.87
CA THR A 47 28.53 13.74 -49.88
C THR A 47 29.18 12.53 -49.22
N LEU A 48 28.80 11.33 -49.67
CA LEU A 48 29.41 10.08 -49.27
C LEU A 48 30.26 9.57 -50.43
N SER A 49 31.57 9.53 -50.24
CA SER A 49 32.52 8.90 -51.15
C SER A 49 32.88 7.49 -50.65
N GLY A 50 33.35 6.62 -51.55
CA GLY A 50 33.77 5.27 -51.14
C GLY A 50 32.62 4.28 -50.96
N VAL A 51 31.49 4.48 -51.67
CA VAL A 51 30.33 3.59 -51.55
C VAL A 51 30.53 2.36 -52.44
N THR A 52 30.43 1.16 -51.86
CA THR A 52 30.48 -0.10 -52.63
C THR A 52 29.30 -0.17 -53.59
N ALA A 53 29.56 -0.55 -54.85
CA ALA A 53 28.51 -0.70 -55.86
C ALA A 53 27.49 -1.76 -55.43
N GLY A 54 26.20 -1.46 -55.55
CA GLY A 54 25.11 -2.31 -55.08
C GLY A 54 23.94 -1.51 -54.48
N THR A 55 23.00 -2.23 -53.88
CA THR A 55 21.83 -1.63 -53.22
C THR A 55 22.21 -1.28 -51.78
N VAL A 56 22.18 0.01 -51.43
CA VAL A 56 22.55 0.50 -50.10
C VAL A 56 21.34 1.06 -49.36
N THR A 57 21.43 1.02 -48.03
CA THR A 57 20.45 1.62 -47.12
C THR A 57 21.09 2.76 -46.37
N LEU A 58 20.54 3.96 -46.49
CA LEU A 58 21.00 5.14 -45.76
C LEU A 58 20.17 5.34 -44.50
N GLN A 59 20.83 5.66 -43.41
CA GLN A 59 20.20 6.07 -42.17
C GLN A 59 20.68 7.46 -41.78
N ALA A 60 19.73 8.37 -41.59
CA ALA A 60 19.97 9.75 -41.15
C ALA A 60 19.49 9.92 -39.71
N ARG A 61 20.37 10.40 -38.83
CA ARG A 61 20.08 10.64 -37.40
C ARG A 61 20.54 12.03 -36.97
N ARG A 62 19.67 12.73 -36.24
CA ARG A 62 19.99 13.98 -35.54
C ARG A 62 19.11 14.11 -34.29
N ILE A 63 19.67 14.64 -33.20
CA ILE A 63 18.91 14.96 -31.98
C ILE A 63 17.82 15.99 -32.32
N GLY A 64 16.60 15.76 -31.86
CA GLY A 64 15.42 16.59 -32.15
C GLY A 64 14.66 16.19 -33.42
N PHE A 65 15.12 15.19 -34.17
CA PHE A 65 14.45 14.66 -35.36
C PHE A 65 14.25 13.14 -35.27
N ALA A 66 13.17 12.63 -35.87
CA ALA A 66 12.94 11.20 -35.99
C ALA A 66 13.98 10.59 -36.94
N PRO A 67 14.65 9.48 -36.55
CA PRO A 67 15.60 8.82 -37.42
C PRO A 67 14.89 8.29 -38.67
N LYS A 68 15.46 8.54 -39.86
CA LYS A 68 14.88 8.09 -41.14
C LYS A 68 15.83 7.13 -41.83
N THR A 69 15.28 6.01 -42.28
CA THR A 69 16.01 4.99 -43.03
C THR A 69 15.44 4.94 -44.45
N VAL A 70 16.30 5.10 -45.46
CA VAL A 70 15.95 5.05 -46.88
C VAL A 70 16.61 3.81 -47.49
N THR A 71 15.79 2.88 -47.95
CA THR A 71 16.21 1.60 -48.55
C THR A 71 16.13 1.66 -50.08
N GLY A 72 16.88 0.78 -50.75
CA GLY A 72 16.73 0.58 -52.21
C GLY A 72 17.53 1.53 -53.10
N ILE A 73 18.57 2.18 -52.59
CA ILE A 73 19.39 3.11 -53.38
C ILE A 73 20.40 2.28 -54.18
N PHE A 74 20.22 2.21 -55.49
CA PHE A 74 21.11 1.47 -56.38
C PHE A 74 22.28 2.38 -56.82
N VAL A 75 23.50 2.00 -56.43
CA VAL A 75 24.73 2.73 -56.78
C VAL A 75 25.52 1.94 -57.81
N GLU A 76 25.60 2.49 -59.03
CA GLU A 76 26.45 1.94 -60.09
C GLU A 76 27.94 2.26 -59.86
N PRO A 77 28.87 1.40 -60.31
CA PRO A 77 30.31 1.61 -60.13
C PRO A 77 30.76 2.94 -60.75
N GLY A 78 31.44 3.77 -59.97
CA GLY A 78 31.99 5.06 -60.41
C GLY A 78 30.97 6.16 -60.76
N LYS A 79 29.66 5.91 -60.61
CA LYS A 79 28.62 6.93 -60.83
C LYS A 79 28.24 7.66 -59.54
N THR A 80 27.71 8.86 -59.72
CA THR A 80 27.14 9.67 -58.64
C THR A 80 25.62 9.52 -58.63
N VAL A 81 25.05 9.15 -57.49
CA VAL A 81 23.61 9.06 -57.27
C VAL A 81 23.17 10.21 -56.37
N GLU A 82 22.10 10.90 -56.76
CA GLU A 82 21.49 11.95 -55.94
C GLU A 82 20.33 11.38 -55.10
N GLN A 83 20.39 11.54 -53.78
CA GLN A 83 19.32 11.12 -52.87
C GLN A 83 19.05 12.19 -51.81
N ASN A 84 17.87 12.80 -51.87
CA ASN A 84 17.42 13.75 -50.86
C ASN A 84 16.68 13.02 -49.72
N ILE A 85 16.86 13.51 -48.49
CA ILE A 85 16.30 12.90 -47.26
C ILE A 85 15.53 13.97 -46.49
N SER A 86 14.23 13.76 -46.28
CA SER A 86 13.42 14.64 -45.42
C SER A 86 13.26 14.08 -44.01
N LEU A 87 13.66 14.82 -42.98
CA LEU A 87 13.51 14.43 -41.57
C LEU A 87 12.30 15.13 -40.95
N ALA A 88 11.53 14.41 -40.14
CA ALA A 88 10.46 14.98 -39.33
C ALA A 88 10.98 15.32 -37.94
N GLN A 89 10.59 16.46 -37.38
CA GLN A 89 10.94 16.81 -36.01
C GLN A 89 10.33 15.79 -35.03
N ALA A 90 11.14 15.32 -34.10
CA ALA A 90 10.70 14.47 -33.01
C ALA A 90 10.98 15.21 -31.70
N ALA A 91 9.93 15.78 -31.12
CA ALA A 91 10.00 16.26 -29.74
C ALA A 91 10.33 15.05 -28.86
N ALA A 92 11.50 15.06 -28.23
CA ALA A 92 11.91 14.00 -27.32
C ALA A 92 10.92 13.98 -26.13
N GLN A 93 9.94 13.07 -26.16
CA GLN A 93 9.11 12.80 -24.99
C GLN A 93 9.94 11.96 -24.01
N LEU A 94 10.59 12.66 -23.08
CA LEU A 94 11.23 12.02 -21.94
C LEU A 94 10.13 11.45 -21.03
N SER A 95 10.14 10.13 -20.83
CA SER A 95 9.27 9.49 -19.84
C SER A 95 9.68 9.96 -18.44
N ALA A 96 8.78 10.64 -17.74
CA ALA A 96 9.01 11.10 -16.38
C ALA A 96 9.23 9.90 -15.45
N GLN A 97 10.41 9.81 -14.83
CA GLN A 97 10.63 8.92 -13.69
C GLN A 97 10.24 9.67 -12.41
N MET A 98 9.20 9.18 -11.74
CA MET A 98 8.82 9.67 -10.42
C MET A 98 9.45 8.78 -9.36
N VAL A 99 10.43 9.32 -8.63
CA VAL A 99 10.98 8.67 -7.43
C VAL A 99 10.10 9.08 -6.24
N THR A 100 9.27 8.17 -5.75
CA THR A 100 8.51 8.38 -4.51
C THR A 100 9.18 7.61 -3.37
N ALA A 101 9.57 8.30 -2.30
CA ALA A 101 9.93 7.70 -1.02
C ALA A 101 8.76 7.88 -0.04
N ALA A 102 8.35 6.79 0.61
CA ALA A 102 7.38 6.83 1.70
C ALA A 102 8.13 6.67 3.02
N ALA A 103 7.94 7.59 3.96
CA ALA A 103 8.52 7.49 5.29
C ALA A 103 7.87 6.35 6.07
N GLU A 104 8.68 5.50 6.72
CA GLU A 104 8.20 4.47 7.63
C GLU A 104 7.68 5.10 8.92
N ARG A 105 6.36 5.06 9.10
CA ARG A 105 5.69 5.62 10.27
C ARG A 105 5.71 4.67 11.45
N GLY A 106 5.87 5.21 12.66
CA GLY A 106 5.90 4.44 13.91
C GLY A 106 7.22 3.70 14.15
N SER A 107 8.29 4.13 13.49
CA SER A 107 9.66 3.66 13.73
C SER A 107 10.30 4.39 14.92
N VAL A 108 11.25 3.75 15.59
CA VAL A 108 11.99 4.42 16.69
C VAL A 108 12.79 5.63 16.19
N SER A 109 13.31 5.56 14.96
CA SER A 109 14.06 6.66 14.34
C SER A 109 13.19 7.90 14.13
N GLU A 110 11.97 7.75 13.61
CA GLU A 110 11.03 8.87 13.43
C GLU A 110 10.73 9.55 14.77
N ALA A 111 10.45 8.75 15.82
CA ALA A 111 10.17 9.29 17.15
C ALA A 111 11.38 10.00 17.77
N LEU A 112 12.59 9.49 17.56
CA LEU A 112 13.82 10.11 18.03
C LEU A 112 14.08 11.45 17.32
N ASP A 113 13.86 11.51 16.02
CA ASP A 113 14.01 12.75 15.27
C ASP A 113 12.94 13.78 15.67
N ALA A 114 11.69 13.35 15.85
CA ALA A 114 10.63 14.21 16.37
C ALA A 114 10.98 14.74 17.77
N GLN A 115 11.54 13.91 18.65
CA GLN A 115 11.99 14.32 19.99
C GLN A 115 13.17 15.29 19.94
N ARG A 116 14.11 15.13 18.99
CA ARG A 116 15.25 16.05 18.79
C ARG A 116 14.82 17.43 18.30
N THR A 117 13.81 17.49 17.43
CA THR A 117 13.29 18.75 16.87
C THR A 117 12.23 19.42 17.74
N ALA A 118 11.74 18.73 18.78
CA ALA A 118 10.70 19.26 19.66
C ALA A 118 11.24 20.42 20.51
N THR A 119 10.44 21.48 20.62
CA THR A 119 10.73 22.63 21.49
C THR A 119 10.47 22.35 22.97
N GLY A 120 9.69 21.29 23.27
CA GLY A 120 9.35 20.87 24.63
C GLY A 120 9.83 19.45 24.96
N VAL A 121 9.65 19.04 26.21
CA VAL A 121 9.94 17.68 26.69
C VAL A 121 8.84 16.74 26.20
N VAL A 122 9.11 16.11 25.07
CA VAL A 122 8.26 15.09 24.47
C VAL A 122 8.89 13.72 24.68
N SER A 123 8.06 12.71 24.89
CA SER A 123 8.48 11.32 24.95
C SER A 123 7.46 10.47 24.19
N ALA A 124 7.90 9.55 23.36
CA ALA A 124 7.01 8.72 22.56
C ALA A 124 7.34 7.24 22.69
N VAL A 125 6.30 6.41 22.66
CA VAL A 125 6.40 4.96 22.52
C VAL A 125 5.82 4.60 21.16
N THR A 126 6.59 3.90 20.33
CA THR A 126 6.22 3.66 18.92
C THR A 126 5.66 2.27 18.69
N ALA A 127 4.98 2.06 17.58
CA ALA A 127 4.47 0.75 17.16
C ALA A 127 5.59 -0.31 17.08
N GLU A 128 6.80 0.09 16.66
CA GLU A 128 7.95 -0.81 16.64
C GLU A 128 8.35 -1.26 18.05
N GLN A 129 8.33 -0.37 19.03
CA GLN A 129 8.61 -0.72 20.44
C GLN A 129 7.49 -1.57 21.03
N ILE A 130 6.23 -1.18 20.79
CA ILE A 130 5.03 -1.90 21.23
C ILE A 130 5.00 -3.33 20.66
N ALA A 131 5.46 -3.53 19.43
CA ALA A 131 5.51 -4.85 18.82
C ALA A 131 6.62 -5.75 19.41
N LYS A 132 7.69 -5.16 19.96
CA LYS A 132 8.79 -5.87 20.63
C LYS A 132 8.47 -6.15 22.10
N SER A 133 7.43 -5.53 22.65
CA SER A 133 7.00 -5.71 24.03
C SER A 133 5.74 -6.57 24.16
N PRO A 134 5.52 -7.20 25.33
CA PRO A 134 4.28 -7.92 25.62
C PRO A 134 3.14 -6.97 26.05
N ASP A 135 3.03 -5.79 25.44
CA ASP A 135 2.01 -4.80 25.80
C ASP A 135 0.69 -5.11 25.07
N GLY A 136 -0.40 -5.30 25.82
CA GLY A 136 -1.73 -5.61 25.26
C GLY A 136 -2.53 -4.38 24.80
N ASP A 137 -2.30 -3.24 25.43
CA ASP A 137 -3.06 -2.00 25.29
C ASP A 137 -2.18 -0.76 25.48
N ALA A 138 -2.77 0.43 25.29
CA ALA A 138 -2.05 1.69 25.47
C ALA A 138 -1.62 1.93 26.93
N ALA A 139 -2.37 1.41 27.91
CA ALA A 139 -2.07 1.59 29.33
C ALA A 139 -0.79 0.83 29.73
N GLN A 140 -0.53 -0.36 29.18
CA GLN A 140 0.73 -1.06 29.39
C GLN A 140 1.88 -0.40 28.61
N ALA A 141 1.63 0.02 27.36
CA ALA A 141 2.66 0.64 26.52
C ALA A 141 3.17 1.97 27.08
N VAL A 142 2.30 2.82 27.63
CA VAL A 142 2.67 4.15 28.12
C VAL A 142 3.57 4.10 29.37
N LYS A 143 3.60 3.00 30.12
CA LYS A 143 4.50 2.79 31.27
C LYS A 143 5.99 2.81 30.88
N ARG A 144 6.31 2.66 29.59
CA ARG A 144 7.68 2.76 29.06
C ARG A 144 8.16 4.22 28.96
N VAL A 145 7.24 5.18 29.02
CA VAL A 145 7.58 6.59 29.04
C VAL A 145 8.13 6.96 30.42
N SER A 146 9.27 7.65 30.45
CA SER A 146 9.86 8.11 31.70
C SER A 146 8.90 9.04 32.46
N GLY A 147 8.76 8.83 33.78
CA GLY A 147 7.89 9.65 34.62
C GLY A 147 6.39 9.50 34.32
N VAL A 148 6.00 8.43 33.63
CA VAL A 148 4.60 8.03 33.47
C VAL A 148 4.34 6.76 34.28
N THR A 149 3.31 6.79 35.09
CA THR A 149 2.77 5.62 35.80
C THR A 149 1.33 5.42 35.40
N VAL A 150 0.80 4.22 35.63
CA VAL A 150 -0.61 3.91 35.35
C VAL A 150 -1.25 3.35 36.60
N GLN A 151 -2.35 3.98 37.02
CA GLN A 151 -3.17 3.56 38.15
C GLN A 151 -4.37 2.74 37.66
N ASP A 152 -4.73 1.71 38.44
CA ASP A 152 -5.83 0.76 38.16
C ASP A 152 -5.74 0.07 36.79
N GLY A 153 -4.56 0.12 36.16
CA GLY A 153 -4.34 -0.40 34.80
C GLY A 153 -4.98 0.43 33.68
N LYS A 154 -5.56 1.61 33.98
CA LYS A 154 -6.37 2.40 33.04
C LYS A 154 -5.95 3.86 32.94
N TYR A 155 -5.62 4.47 34.08
CA TYR A 155 -5.45 5.91 34.21
C TYR A 155 -4.00 6.30 34.22
N VAL A 156 -3.62 7.26 33.40
CA VAL A 156 -2.24 7.71 33.29
C VAL A 156 -1.94 8.81 34.31
N PHE A 157 -0.80 8.67 34.96
CA PHE A 157 -0.27 9.59 35.96
C PHE A 157 1.07 10.06 35.45
N VAL A 158 1.29 11.36 35.40
CA VAL A 158 2.52 11.92 34.83
C VAL A 158 3.19 12.81 35.86
N ARG A 159 4.45 12.51 36.18
CA ARG A 159 5.24 13.17 37.24
C ARG A 159 4.54 13.17 38.61
N GLY A 160 3.82 12.08 38.93
CA GLY A 160 3.07 11.96 40.18
C GLY A 160 1.77 12.77 40.24
N LEU A 161 1.43 13.51 39.17
CA LEU A 161 0.15 14.20 39.06
C LEU A 161 -0.90 13.22 38.55
N GLY A 162 -2.06 13.23 39.21
CA GLY A 162 -3.18 12.35 38.89
C GLY A 162 -3.89 12.69 37.60
N GLU A 163 -4.89 11.88 37.28
CA GLU A 163 -5.65 11.92 36.03
C GLU A 163 -6.36 13.26 35.77
N ARG A 164 -6.59 14.07 36.81
CA ARG A 164 -7.23 15.39 36.70
C ARG A 164 -6.34 16.43 36.02
N TYR A 165 -5.03 16.23 36.06
CA TYR A 165 -4.01 17.14 35.55
C TYR A 165 -3.44 16.71 34.20
N THR A 166 -3.88 15.55 33.70
CA THR A 166 -3.49 14.99 32.41
C THR A 166 -4.67 15.05 31.47
N THR A 167 -4.40 15.35 30.20
CA THR A 167 -5.41 15.28 29.15
C THR A 167 -5.00 14.28 28.09
N SER A 168 -5.99 13.65 27.45
CA SER A 168 -5.78 12.66 26.40
C SER A 168 -6.39 13.10 25.08
N SER A 169 -5.63 12.92 24.01
CA SER A 169 -6.08 13.09 22.63
C SER A 169 -5.88 11.80 21.83
N LEU A 170 -6.68 11.66 20.78
CA LEU A 170 -6.58 10.61 19.78
C LEU A 170 -6.37 11.29 18.42
N ASN A 171 -5.23 11.04 17.79
CA ASN A 171 -4.83 11.66 16.53
C ASN A 171 -4.91 13.19 16.58
N GLY A 172 -4.53 13.80 17.72
CA GLY A 172 -4.61 15.24 17.96
C GLY A 172 -5.99 15.78 18.35
N ALA A 173 -7.06 15.00 18.21
CA ALA A 173 -8.41 15.38 18.64
C ALA A 173 -8.64 15.01 20.11
N ARG A 174 -9.24 15.90 20.90
CA ARG A 174 -9.59 15.59 22.29
C ARG A 174 -10.65 14.49 22.34
N VAL A 175 -10.42 13.47 23.16
CA VAL A 175 -11.39 12.42 23.42
C VAL A 175 -11.98 12.60 24.81
N PRO A 176 -13.31 12.72 24.94
CA PRO A 176 -13.95 12.77 26.25
C PRO A 176 -13.86 11.41 26.94
N SER A 177 -13.76 11.43 28.26
CA SER A 177 -13.86 10.23 29.07
C SER A 177 -15.28 9.62 29.00
N PRO A 178 -15.42 8.28 28.93
CA PRO A 178 -16.68 7.59 29.16
C PRO A 178 -17.18 7.70 30.61
N GLU A 179 -16.28 7.99 31.55
CA GLU A 179 -16.61 8.14 32.98
C GLU A 179 -16.83 9.62 33.32
N PRO A 180 -18.02 10.03 33.79
CA PRO A 180 -18.36 11.44 33.99
C PRO A 180 -17.55 12.12 35.11
N GLU A 181 -17.01 11.36 36.04
CA GLU A 181 -16.21 11.87 37.16
C GLU A 181 -14.73 12.09 36.80
N LYS A 182 -14.28 11.59 35.65
CA LYS A 182 -12.88 11.63 35.21
C LYS A 182 -12.76 12.36 33.88
N ARG A 183 -11.71 13.17 33.73
CA ARG A 183 -11.47 13.94 32.49
C ARG A 183 -10.64 13.16 31.47
N VAL A 184 -9.83 12.20 31.93
CA VAL A 184 -8.93 11.40 31.09
C VAL A 184 -9.66 10.16 30.57
N VAL A 185 -9.38 9.78 29.32
CA VAL A 185 -9.89 8.52 28.76
C VAL A 185 -9.10 7.33 29.34
N PRO A 186 -9.78 6.23 29.71
CA PRO A 186 -9.11 4.98 30.05
C PRO A 186 -8.25 4.47 28.88
N LEU A 187 -6.97 4.23 29.11
CA LEU A 187 -6.03 3.82 28.07
C LEU A 187 -6.14 2.33 27.71
N ASP A 188 -6.75 1.51 28.56
CA ASP A 188 -7.02 0.08 28.32
C ASP A 188 -8.00 -0.15 27.15
N MET A 189 -8.82 0.86 26.83
CA MET A 189 -9.76 0.82 25.70
C MET A 189 -9.08 0.82 24.33
N PHE A 190 -7.76 1.09 24.27
CA PHE A 190 -7.01 1.17 23.02
C PHE A 190 -6.07 -0.04 22.87
N PRO A 191 -6.44 -1.06 22.07
CA PRO A 191 -5.60 -2.23 21.86
C PRO A 191 -4.29 -1.87 21.19
N ALA A 192 -3.18 -2.47 21.66
CA ALA A 192 -1.84 -2.24 21.13
C ALA A 192 -1.73 -2.47 19.61
N GLY A 193 -2.56 -3.36 19.05
CA GLY A 193 -2.60 -3.64 17.62
C GLY A 193 -2.98 -2.44 16.75
N LEU A 194 -3.76 -1.50 17.27
CA LEU A 194 -4.25 -0.30 16.58
C LEU A 194 -3.34 0.91 16.80
N LEU A 195 -2.35 0.84 17.69
CA LEU A 195 -1.52 1.96 18.07
C LEU A 195 -0.32 2.12 17.13
N GLN A 196 -0.15 3.32 16.57
CA GLN A 196 1.03 3.73 15.82
C GLN A 196 2.09 4.35 16.74
N SER A 197 1.65 5.23 17.66
CA SER A 197 2.51 5.81 18.68
C SER A 197 1.69 6.38 19.82
N ILE A 198 2.27 6.43 21.03
CA ILE A 198 1.73 7.18 22.16
C ILE A 198 2.74 8.26 22.51
N THR A 199 2.37 9.51 22.37
CA THR A 199 3.24 10.67 22.61
C THR A 199 2.80 11.38 23.88
N THR A 200 3.71 11.58 24.82
CA THR A 200 3.49 12.33 26.05
C THR A 200 4.26 13.63 26.00
N SER A 201 3.54 14.75 25.90
CA SER A 201 4.09 16.09 25.99
C SER A 201 3.99 16.57 27.43
N LYS A 202 5.15 16.75 28.07
CA LYS A 202 5.26 17.14 29.48
C LYS A 202 5.52 18.64 29.66
N THR A 203 5.60 19.37 28.56
CA THR A 203 5.81 20.82 28.54
C THR A 203 4.74 21.42 27.66
N PHE A 204 4.21 22.57 28.08
CA PHE A 204 3.25 23.30 27.29
C PHE A 204 3.94 24.00 26.12
N THR A 205 3.35 23.92 24.93
CA THR A 205 3.75 24.67 23.74
C THR A 205 2.50 25.34 23.15
N PRO A 206 2.61 26.51 22.47
CA PRO A 206 1.44 27.29 22.04
C PRO A 206 0.50 26.58 21.05
N ASP A 207 0.98 25.53 20.39
CA ASP A 207 0.21 24.66 19.50
C ASP A 207 -0.66 23.63 20.24
N LEU A 208 -0.42 23.41 21.53
CA LEU A 208 -1.15 22.46 22.36
C LEU A 208 -2.26 23.13 23.18
N GLN A 209 -3.20 22.33 23.67
CA GLN A 209 -4.31 22.80 24.49
C GLN A 209 -3.82 23.16 25.91
N GLY A 210 -4.17 24.36 26.41
CA GLY A 210 -3.64 24.92 27.67
C GLY A 210 -4.31 24.45 28.96
N ASP A 211 -4.94 23.28 28.96
CA ASP A 211 -5.75 22.80 30.09
C ASP A 211 -5.13 21.61 30.85
N PHE A 212 -3.86 21.28 30.59
CA PHE A 212 -3.09 20.27 31.32
C PHE A 212 -1.91 20.88 32.08
N SER A 213 -1.67 20.38 33.29
CA SER A 213 -0.49 20.75 34.10
C SER A 213 0.48 19.59 34.32
N GLY A 214 0.00 18.34 34.17
CA GLY A 214 0.83 17.14 34.21
C GLY A 214 1.42 16.81 32.85
N ALA A 215 0.57 16.41 31.91
CA ALA A 215 0.95 16.16 30.53
C ALA A 215 -0.26 16.13 29.58
N LEU A 216 0.03 16.21 28.30
CA LEU A 216 -0.86 15.80 27.22
C LEU A 216 -0.39 14.44 26.71
N VAL A 217 -1.28 13.45 26.70
CA VAL A 217 -1.05 12.13 26.11
C VAL A 217 -1.82 12.03 24.80
N ASP A 218 -1.11 12.08 23.68
CA ASP A 218 -1.67 11.90 22.34
C ASP A 218 -1.48 10.46 21.87
N ILE A 219 -2.58 9.81 21.51
CA ILE A 219 -2.62 8.44 21.02
C ILE A 219 -2.78 8.52 19.50
N LYS A 220 -1.79 8.07 18.74
CA LYS A 220 -1.91 7.94 17.28
C LYS A 220 -2.24 6.52 16.90
N THR A 221 -3.28 6.35 16.09
CA THR A 221 -3.67 5.03 15.55
C THR A 221 -2.98 4.75 14.22
N LYS A 222 -2.79 3.48 13.90
CA LYS A 222 -2.27 3.05 12.59
C LYS A 222 -3.23 3.46 11.48
N GLU A 223 -2.69 4.00 10.40
CA GLU A 223 -3.44 4.16 9.17
C GLU A 223 -3.78 2.81 8.55
N PHE A 224 -4.91 2.76 7.85
CA PHE A 224 -5.27 1.59 7.07
C PHE A 224 -4.24 1.36 5.95
N PRO A 225 -3.80 0.12 5.73
CA PRO A 225 -2.78 -0.16 4.74
C PRO A 225 -3.29 0.20 3.34
N ALA A 226 -2.53 1.04 2.62
CA ALA A 226 -2.86 1.47 1.26
C ALA A 226 -2.83 0.33 0.22
N ARG A 227 -2.28 -0.83 0.60
CA ARG A 227 -2.22 -2.04 -0.21
C ARG A 227 -2.75 -3.21 0.58
N ARG A 228 -3.24 -4.22 -0.13
CA ARG A 228 -3.68 -5.47 0.48
C ARG A 228 -2.50 -6.11 1.24
N ALA A 229 -2.67 -6.27 2.55
CA ALA A 229 -1.69 -6.91 3.42
C ALA A 229 -2.25 -8.24 3.96
N PHE A 230 -1.39 -9.25 4.05
CA PHE A 230 -1.67 -10.53 4.70
C PHE A 230 -0.60 -10.79 5.75
N THR A 231 -1.01 -11.11 6.97
CA THR A 231 -0.09 -11.40 8.08
C THR A 231 -0.45 -12.77 8.65
N LEU A 232 0.54 -13.66 8.70
CA LEU A 232 0.44 -14.97 9.35
C LEU A 232 1.35 -14.97 10.57
N GLN A 233 0.81 -15.28 11.75
CA GLN A 233 1.57 -15.42 12.99
C GLN A 233 1.46 -16.86 13.48
N LEU A 234 2.60 -17.52 13.66
CA LEU A 234 2.73 -18.88 14.18
C LEU A 234 3.40 -18.79 15.55
N GLY A 235 2.76 -19.34 16.59
CA GLY A 235 3.29 -19.38 17.94
C GLY A 235 3.46 -20.81 18.45
N SER A 236 4.49 -21.04 19.25
CA SER A 236 4.74 -22.29 19.99
C SER A 236 4.87 -22.00 21.48
N GLY A 237 4.25 -22.80 22.34
CA GLY A 237 4.34 -22.71 23.79
C GLY A 237 4.72 -24.04 24.44
N TYR A 238 5.58 -23.99 25.45
CA TYR A 238 5.96 -25.14 26.27
C TYR A 238 5.36 -25.00 27.67
N ALA A 239 4.70 -26.05 28.16
CA ALA A 239 4.18 -26.12 29.52
C ALA A 239 4.99 -27.15 30.33
N ALA A 240 5.74 -26.68 31.32
CA ALA A 240 6.54 -27.54 32.19
C ALA A 240 5.64 -28.51 32.96
N GLY A 241 5.95 -29.82 32.90
CA GLY A 241 5.19 -30.88 33.56
C GLY A 241 4.06 -31.50 32.73
N ALA A 242 3.53 -30.77 31.74
CA ALA A 242 2.54 -31.32 30.80
C ALA A 242 3.21 -31.81 29.50
N THR A 243 4.12 -31.01 28.94
CA THR A 243 4.76 -31.33 27.65
C THR A 243 5.70 -32.53 27.80
N GLY A 244 5.49 -33.58 27.00
CA GLY A 244 6.24 -34.84 27.10
C GLY A 244 5.65 -35.85 28.11
N SER A 245 4.68 -35.46 28.92
CA SER A 245 3.93 -36.36 29.82
C SER A 245 2.76 -37.02 29.09
N GLN A 246 2.35 -38.21 29.53
CA GLN A 246 1.13 -38.84 29.02
C GLN A 246 -0.09 -38.13 29.59
N VAL A 247 -0.91 -37.55 28.71
CA VAL A 247 -2.14 -36.86 29.08
C VAL A 247 -3.33 -37.57 28.45
N THR A 248 -4.41 -37.63 29.21
CA THR A 248 -5.70 -38.11 28.73
C THR A 248 -6.39 -36.94 28.03
N SER A 249 -6.79 -37.13 26.77
CA SER A 249 -7.38 -36.04 26.00
C SER A 249 -8.41 -36.56 25.03
N ALA A 250 -9.37 -35.70 24.67
CA ALA A 250 -10.32 -36.03 23.62
C ALA A 250 -9.57 -36.28 22.30
N THR A 251 -10.08 -37.21 21.49
CA THR A 251 -9.56 -37.42 20.14
C THR A 251 -9.69 -36.12 19.34
N ALA A 252 -8.56 -35.54 18.96
CA ALA A 252 -8.52 -34.42 18.03
C ALA A 252 -8.69 -34.97 16.62
N THR A 253 -9.55 -34.34 15.82
CA THR A 253 -9.72 -34.69 14.41
C THR A 253 -9.11 -33.59 13.54
N GLY A 254 -8.48 -33.97 12.42
CA GLY A 254 -7.98 -33.03 11.42
C GLY A 254 -7.09 -31.91 11.99
N GLY A 255 -7.47 -30.66 11.75
CA GLY A 255 -6.73 -29.46 12.18
C GLY A 255 -6.99 -29.00 13.63
N GLU A 256 -7.76 -29.73 14.44
CA GLU A 256 -8.11 -29.33 15.81
C GLU A 256 -6.88 -29.15 16.72
N GLU A 257 -5.79 -29.89 16.48
CA GLU A 257 -4.53 -29.76 17.21
C GLU A 257 -3.90 -28.37 17.08
N LEU A 258 -4.10 -27.74 15.91
CA LEU A 258 -3.64 -26.39 15.59
C LEU A 258 -4.76 -25.35 15.78
N ALA A 259 -5.83 -25.70 16.50
CA ALA A 259 -7.03 -24.87 16.65
C ALA A 259 -7.60 -24.35 15.31
N MET A 260 -7.37 -25.10 14.22
CA MET A 260 -7.92 -24.78 12.90
C MET A 260 -9.34 -25.32 12.81
N VAL A 261 -10.16 -24.68 11.98
CA VAL A 261 -11.52 -25.15 11.68
C VAL A 261 -11.43 -26.56 11.10
N ASN A 262 -12.18 -27.49 11.67
CA ASN A 262 -12.29 -28.85 11.17
C ASN A 262 -13.76 -29.30 11.17
N HIS A 263 -14.08 -30.16 10.21
CA HIS A 263 -15.41 -30.73 9.98
C HIS A 263 -15.55 -32.16 10.54
N GLY A 264 -14.54 -32.66 11.27
CA GLY A 264 -14.52 -34.02 11.83
C GLY A 264 -15.58 -34.29 12.89
N ARG A 265 -16.25 -33.24 13.42
CA ARG A 265 -17.38 -33.32 14.35
C ARG A 265 -18.71 -32.90 13.72
N ASP A 266 -18.74 -32.64 12.42
CA ASP A 266 -19.99 -32.34 11.74
C ASP A 266 -20.92 -33.56 11.76
N LEU A 267 -22.22 -33.32 11.64
CA LEU A 267 -23.19 -34.39 11.44
C LEU A 267 -22.79 -35.25 10.22
N PRO A 268 -22.89 -36.59 10.30
CA PRO A 268 -22.65 -37.47 9.17
C PRO A 268 -23.45 -37.03 7.94
N THR A 269 -22.85 -37.14 6.75
CA THR A 269 -23.47 -36.71 5.48
C THR A 269 -24.83 -37.36 5.25
N ILE A 270 -25.01 -38.62 5.66
CA ILE A 270 -26.28 -39.33 5.59
C ILE A 270 -27.38 -38.63 6.40
N ILE A 271 -27.07 -38.06 7.57
CA ILE A 271 -28.01 -37.32 8.42
C ILE A 271 -28.22 -35.90 7.88
N ARG A 272 -27.15 -35.23 7.42
CA ARG A 272 -27.27 -33.90 6.78
C ARG A 272 -28.16 -33.93 5.53
N ASN A 273 -28.06 -34.99 4.73
CA ASN A 273 -28.84 -35.12 3.50
C ASN A 273 -30.32 -35.47 3.75
N LEU A 274 -30.63 -36.18 4.84
CA LEU A 274 -32.00 -36.50 5.23
C LEU A 274 -32.76 -35.28 5.77
N GLY A 275 -32.04 -34.31 6.36
CA GLY A 275 -32.62 -33.05 6.84
C GLY A 275 -33.59 -33.24 8.00
N SER A 276 -34.87 -33.48 7.70
CA SER A 276 -35.94 -33.62 8.71
C SER A 276 -36.44 -35.06 8.82
N PHE A 277 -36.43 -35.61 10.02
CA PHE A 277 -36.95 -36.95 10.32
C PHE A 277 -38.48 -37.03 10.37
N LYS A 278 -39.22 -35.92 10.18
CA LYS A 278 -40.67 -35.89 10.41
C LYS A 278 -41.51 -36.73 9.43
N ASN A 279 -41.02 -37.02 8.23
CA ASN A 279 -41.80 -37.69 7.17
C ASN A 279 -41.04 -38.84 6.48
N ILE A 280 -40.07 -39.47 7.14
CA ILE A 280 -39.24 -40.53 6.55
C ILE A 280 -39.56 -41.86 7.25
N ASN A 281 -40.06 -42.83 6.48
CA ASN A 281 -40.30 -44.18 6.97
C ASN A 281 -39.02 -45.01 6.82
N LEU A 282 -38.22 -45.08 7.89
CA LEU A 282 -36.94 -45.80 7.92
C LEU A 282 -37.17 -47.23 8.42
N ASN A 283 -36.63 -48.22 7.71
CA ASN A 283 -36.64 -49.60 8.19
C ASN A 283 -35.60 -49.77 9.32
N GLN A 284 -35.72 -50.82 10.12
CA GLN A 284 -34.78 -51.17 11.19
C GLN A 284 -33.32 -51.26 10.67
N GLY A 285 -33.13 -51.73 9.44
CA GLY A 285 -31.81 -51.74 8.77
C GLY A 285 -31.23 -50.33 8.58
N ASP A 286 -32.05 -49.40 8.09
CA ASP A 286 -31.63 -48.00 7.85
C ASP A 286 -31.35 -47.27 9.16
N MET A 287 -32.16 -47.52 10.19
CA MET A 287 -31.95 -47.01 11.54
C MET A 287 -30.61 -47.49 12.13
N ASN A 288 -30.25 -48.76 11.93
CA ASN A 288 -28.97 -49.29 12.40
C ASN A 288 -27.77 -48.64 11.69
N ILE A 289 -27.89 -48.33 10.40
CA ILE A 289 -26.86 -47.62 9.62
C ILE A 289 -26.74 -46.16 10.09
N LEU A 290 -27.87 -45.48 10.31
CA LEU A 290 -27.91 -44.11 10.82
C LEU A 290 -27.30 -43.98 12.21
N VAL A 291 -27.70 -44.85 13.14
CA VAL A 291 -27.13 -44.91 14.50
C VAL A 291 -25.64 -45.29 14.44
N GLY A 292 -25.26 -46.20 13.54
CA GLY A 292 -23.87 -46.59 13.31
C GLY A 292 -22.99 -45.44 12.80
N SER A 293 -23.57 -44.47 12.08
CA SER A 293 -22.85 -43.28 11.59
C SER A 293 -22.55 -42.24 12.67
N LEU A 294 -23.27 -42.28 13.79
CA LEU A 294 -23.10 -41.40 14.96
C LEU A 294 -22.11 -41.96 15.99
N ARG A 295 -21.27 -42.92 15.60
CA ARG A 295 -20.33 -43.55 16.53
C ARG A 295 -19.42 -42.50 17.19
N ASN A 296 -19.36 -42.66 18.49
CA ASN A 296 -18.88 -41.71 19.47
C ASN A 296 -17.34 -41.51 19.38
N SER A 297 -16.88 -40.29 19.08
CA SER A 297 -15.45 -39.88 19.15
C SER A 297 -15.06 -39.24 20.50
N TRP A 298 -15.91 -39.36 21.51
CA TRP A 298 -15.72 -38.86 22.87
C TRP A 298 -14.93 -39.81 23.78
N THR A 299 -14.48 -40.96 23.26
CA THR A 299 -13.60 -41.85 24.02
C THR A 299 -12.24 -41.19 24.17
N PRO A 300 -11.78 -40.86 25.38
CA PRO A 300 -10.50 -40.20 25.54
C PRO A 300 -9.36 -41.14 25.16
N THR A 301 -8.39 -40.61 24.43
CA THR A 301 -7.16 -41.30 24.06
C THR A 301 -6.00 -40.77 24.88
N VAL A 302 -5.17 -41.68 25.37
CA VAL A 302 -3.91 -41.30 26.03
C VAL A 302 -2.89 -40.98 24.95
N ARG A 303 -2.30 -39.78 25.02
CA ARG A 303 -1.24 -39.35 24.12
C ARG A 303 -0.19 -38.54 24.87
N THR A 304 1.03 -38.55 24.36
CA THR A 304 2.09 -37.67 24.84
C THR A 304 1.74 -36.23 24.47
N ALA A 305 1.69 -35.32 25.45
CA ALA A 305 1.34 -33.93 25.17
C ALA A 305 2.46 -33.26 24.37
N ALA A 306 2.14 -32.82 23.16
CA ALA A 306 3.03 -32.02 22.34
C ALA A 306 3.09 -30.57 22.88
N PRO A 307 4.17 -29.81 22.59
CA PRO A 307 4.16 -28.38 22.82
C PRO A 307 3.01 -27.73 22.05
N ARG A 308 2.38 -26.72 22.64
CA ARG A 308 1.22 -26.06 22.05
C ARG A 308 1.66 -25.29 20.82
N LEU A 309 1.24 -25.74 19.64
CA LEU A 309 1.41 -25.03 18.38
C LEU A 309 0.06 -24.42 18.02
N ALA A 310 -0.02 -23.10 17.95
CA ALA A 310 -1.26 -22.43 17.57
C ALA A 310 -0.96 -21.29 16.59
N PRO A 311 -1.70 -21.18 15.47
CA PRO A 311 -1.83 -19.91 14.78
C PRO A 311 -2.48 -18.94 15.77
N ILE A 312 -1.82 -17.83 16.06
CA ILE A 312 -2.35 -16.83 16.99
C ILE A 312 -3.48 -16.11 16.23
N PRO A 313 -4.75 -16.20 16.66
CA PRO A 313 -5.82 -15.55 15.95
C PRO A 313 -5.73 -14.05 16.19
N ARG A 314 -5.04 -13.32 15.31
CA ARG A 314 -5.45 -11.95 15.00
C ARG A 314 -6.57 -12.06 13.98
N THR A 315 -7.74 -11.59 14.38
CA THR A 315 -8.94 -11.41 13.56
C THR A 315 -8.56 -10.95 12.15
N THR A 316 -8.46 -11.91 11.23
CA THR A 316 -8.28 -11.64 9.80
C THR A 316 -9.67 -11.30 9.30
N ARG A 317 -10.11 -10.06 9.53
CA ARG A 317 -11.24 -9.52 8.79
C ARG A 317 -10.75 -9.32 7.36
N PHE A 318 -10.93 -10.35 6.54
CA PHE A 318 -11.19 -10.14 5.14
C PHE A 318 -12.41 -9.21 5.07
N ALA A 319 -12.20 -7.96 4.67
CA ALA A 319 -13.29 -7.13 4.21
C ALA A 319 -13.49 -7.46 2.72
N PRO A 320 -14.47 -8.29 2.33
CA PRO A 320 -14.90 -8.31 0.94
C PRO A 320 -15.62 -6.98 0.69
N TRP A 321 -14.98 -6.03 0.04
CA TRP A 321 -15.69 -4.90 -0.52
C TRP A 321 -16.31 -5.33 -1.85
N PRO A 322 -17.64 -5.24 -2.03
CA PRO A 322 -18.22 -5.20 -3.35
C PRO A 322 -17.94 -3.81 -3.94
N ILE A 323 -17.39 -3.77 -5.15
CA ILE A 323 -17.36 -2.56 -5.98
C ILE A 323 -18.81 -2.26 -6.35
N ALA A 324 -19.49 -1.42 -5.55
CA ALA A 324 -20.72 -0.79 -5.97
C ALA A 324 -20.36 0.49 -6.71
N ALA A 325 -20.54 0.49 -8.03
CA ALA A 325 -20.49 1.70 -8.84
C ALA A 325 -21.54 2.71 -8.32
N PRO A 326 -21.22 4.01 -8.24
CA PRO A 326 -22.20 5.00 -7.83
C PRO A 326 -23.33 5.11 -8.86
N PRO A 327 -24.61 5.24 -8.45
CA PRO A 327 -25.70 5.45 -9.37
C PRO A 327 -25.52 6.80 -10.10
N ALA A 328 -25.71 6.78 -11.42
CA ALA A 328 -25.67 7.95 -12.26
C ALA A 328 -26.74 8.97 -11.82
N VAL A 329 -26.30 10.19 -11.50
CA VAL A 329 -27.19 11.32 -11.22
C VAL A 329 -27.86 11.73 -12.55
N PRO A 330 -29.21 11.71 -12.65
CA PRO A 330 -29.88 12.23 -13.83
C PRO A 330 -29.74 13.76 -13.85
N ARG A 331 -29.15 14.29 -14.92
CA ARG A 331 -29.16 15.73 -15.24
C ARG A 331 -30.61 16.19 -15.42
N SER A 332 -31.20 16.81 -14.40
CA SER A 332 -32.43 17.58 -14.56
C SER A 332 -32.10 18.98 -15.08
N ARG A 333 -32.85 19.36 -16.11
CA ARG A 333 -32.71 20.57 -16.91
C ARG A 333 -32.87 21.82 -16.04
N TRP A 334 -31.95 22.76 -16.23
CA TRP A 334 -32.15 24.17 -15.92
C TRP A 334 -33.33 24.70 -16.74
N ILE A 335 -34.41 25.11 -16.07
CA ILE A 335 -35.38 26.05 -16.62
C ILE A 335 -35.34 27.29 -15.73
N ALA A 336 -34.81 28.35 -16.30
CA ALA A 336 -34.91 29.69 -15.77
C ALA A 336 -36.35 30.21 -15.95
N SER A 337 -36.90 30.85 -14.91
CA SER A 337 -37.53 32.15 -15.10
C SER A 337 -37.73 32.91 -13.78
N PRO A 338 -37.71 34.25 -13.84
CA PRO A 338 -37.48 35.14 -12.70
C PRO A 338 -38.80 35.66 -12.12
N VAL A 339 -38.76 36.31 -10.93
CA VAL A 339 -39.56 37.52 -10.61
C VAL A 339 -39.19 38.07 -9.21
N ALA A 340 -38.75 39.33 -9.23
CA ALA A 340 -38.92 40.44 -8.27
C ALA A 340 -38.77 40.27 -6.74
N ARG A 341 -37.62 40.73 -6.22
CA ARG A 341 -37.43 42.00 -5.47
C ARG A 341 -38.66 42.56 -4.69
N SER A 342 -38.61 42.57 -3.35
CA SER A 342 -38.87 43.77 -2.52
C SER A 342 -38.60 43.55 -1.02
N ALA A 343 -38.04 44.59 -0.39
CA ALA A 343 -37.61 44.70 0.99
C ALA A 343 -38.74 44.74 2.04
N ARG A 344 -38.44 44.35 3.29
CA ARG A 344 -38.45 45.25 4.48
C ARG A 344 -38.20 44.49 5.79
N ALA A 345 -37.44 45.15 6.65
CA ALA A 345 -37.34 44.91 8.08
C ALA A 345 -38.68 45.15 8.79
N CYS A 346 -38.96 44.38 9.85
CA CYS A 346 -39.70 44.85 11.03
C CYS A 346 -39.63 43.84 12.21
N CYS A 347 -39.14 44.34 13.34
CA CYS A 347 -39.57 44.14 14.74
C CYS A 347 -39.77 42.72 15.35
N GLY A 348 -38.82 42.34 16.22
CA GLY A 348 -38.96 42.30 17.69
C GLY A 348 -40.23 41.76 18.38
N ALA A 349 -40.06 40.69 19.15
CA ALA A 349 -40.56 40.39 20.50
C ALA A 349 -40.15 38.92 20.78
N GLY A 350 -39.32 38.58 21.77
CA GLY A 350 -39.62 38.68 23.19
C GLY A 350 -40.63 37.59 23.56
N TRP A 351 -40.28 36.66 24.45
CA TRP A 351 -41.08 36.19 25.59
C TRP A 351 -40.28 35.13 26.36
N ARG A 352 -40.08 35.41 27.65
CA ARG A 352 -39.70 34.44 28.68
C ARG A 352 -40.97 33.76 29.18
N THR A 353 -40.86 32.48 29.47
CA THR A 353 -41.13 31.87 30.78
C THR A 353 -40.22 30.68 30.90
#